data_AF-A0A368FSJ9-F1
#
_entry.id   AF-A0A368FSJ9-F1
#
_cell.length_a   1.000
_cell.length_b   1.000
_cell.length_c   1.000
_cell.angle_alpha   90.00
_cell.angle_beta   90.00
_cell.angle_gamma   90.00
#
_symmetry.space_group_name_H-M   'P 1'
#
loop_
_entity.id
_entity.type
_entity.pdbx_description
1 polymer ?
#
loop_
_entity_poly.entity_id
_entity_poly.type
_entity_poly.pdbx_seq_one_letter_code
_entity_poly.pdbx_strand_id
1 'polypeptide(L)'
;MPVGCEDSWLSSHPTGLRSLLNYIKEKYDNPEVFITENGCMDTPGEGDNDITRMRYLRDHIAAVSQAIKDGCNIVGYTLWSLIDNFEWSDGYTNLFGVHKVDFSSPSRPRTPKSSAKLYKEIIRNNSVALIEVSFQIALGAEVWNPQRGVF
;
A
#
# COMPACT_ATOMS: atom_id res chain seq x y z
N MET A 1 -7.91 6.47 7.29
CA MET A 1 -9.06 6.34 6.37
C MET A 1 -9.54 4.91 6.44
N PRO A 2 -10.85 4.65 6.52
CA PRO A 2 -11.38 3.29 6.51
C PRO A 2 -10.87 2.51 5.28
N VAL A 3 -10.58 1.23 5.47
CA VAL A 3 -10.26 0.29 4.39
C VAL A 3 -11.07 -0.99 4.63
N GLY A 4 -11.57 -1.59 3.55
CA GLY A 4 -12.50 -2.71 3.67
C GLY A 4 -13.96 -2.27 3.84
N CYS A 5 -14.74 -3.10 4.54
CA CYS A 5 -16.14 -2.82 4.85
C CYS A 5 -16.29 -1.75 5.95
N GLU A 6 -17.51 -1.24 6.14
CA GLU A 6 -17.83 -0.14 7.06
C GLU A 6 -17.45 -0.44 8.52
N ASP A 7 -17.55 -1.70 8.95
CA ASP A 7 -17.23 -2.17 10.31
C ASP A 7 -15.85 -2.86 10.41
N SER A 8 -14.96 -2.60 9.45
CA SER A 8 -13.61 -3.17 9.43
C SER A 8 -12.79 -2.75 10.66
N TRP A 9 -12.08 -3.71 11.27
CA TRP A 9 -11.10 -3.44 12.33
C TRP A 9 -9.86 -2.71 11.80
N LEU A 10 -9.64 -2.72 10.48
CA LEU A 10 -8.47 -2.16 9.83
C LEU A 10 -8.75 -0.75 9.31
N SER A 11 -7.86 0.19 9.64
CA SER A 11 -7.88 1.55 9.10
C SER A 11 -6.51 1.94 8.57
N SER A 12 -6.48 2.64 7.44
CA SER A 12 -5.25 3.17 6.85
C SER A 12 -4.70 4.31 7.70
N HIS A 13 -3.51 4.11 8.27
CA HIS A 13 -2.81 5.08 9.12
C HIS A 13 -1.28 5.07 8.87
N PRO A 14 -0.81 5.48 7.69
CA PRO A 14 0.60 5.40 7.30
C PRO A 14 1.52 6.21 8.23
N THR A 15 1.07 7.35 8.73
CA THR A 15 1.79 8.14 9.74
C THR A 15 1.96 7.36 11.05
N GLY A 16 0.98 6.53 11.43
CA GLY A 16 1.08 5.64 12.59
C GLY A 16 2.18 4.60 12.43
N LEU A 17 2.34 4.03 11.23
CA LEU A 17 3.44 3.09 10.96
C LEU A 17 4.80 3.77 11.14
N ARG A 18 5.00 4.97 10.59
CA ARG A 18 6.25 5.74 10.80
C ARG A 18 6.48 6.05 12.28
N SER A 19 5.44 6.45 13.00
CA SER A 19 5.53 6.72 14.45
C SER A 19 5.89 5.47 15.25
N LEU A 20 5.30 4.31 14.91
CA LEU A 20 5.61 3.03 15.55
C LEU A 20 7.07 2.61 15.30
N LEU A 21 7.56 2.76 14.06
CA LEU A 21 8.94 2.42 13.71
C LEU A 21 9.94 3.31 14.46
N ASN A 22 9.67 4.62 14.54
CA ASN A 22 10.48 5.53 15.37
C ASN A 22 10.40 5.17 16.85
N TYR A 23 9.21 4.80 17.36
CA TYR A 23 9.08 4.34 18.74
C TYR A 23 9.94 3.09 18.99
N ILE A 24 9.91 2.09 18.08
CA ILE A 24 10.74 0.88 18.18
C ILE A 24 12.22 1.26 18.21
N LYS A 25 12.65 2.17 17.32
CA LYS A 25 14.01 2.69 17.27
C LYS A 25 14.45 3.25 18.62
N GLU A 26 13.70 4.22 19.17
CA GLU A 26 14.07 4.89 20.42
C GLU A 26 13.95 3.97 21.64
N LYS A 27 12.96 3.06 21.64
CA LYS A 27 12.67 2.21 22.79
C LYS A 27 13.62 1.02 22.92
N TYR A 28 14.13 0.50 21.80
CA TYR A 28 14.85 -0.76 21.74
C TYR A 28 16.27 -0.63 21.12
N ASP A 29 16.85 0.57 21.15
CA ASP A 29 18.21 0.85 20.67
C ASP A 29 18.42 0.52 19.18
N ASN A 30 17.49 0.98 18.35
CA ASN A 30 17.50 0.84 16.89
C ASN A 30 17.80 -0.58 16.37
N PRO A 31 16.99 -1.57 16.77
CA PRO A 31 17.22 -2.95 16.33
C PRO A 31 16.98 -3.07 14.82
N GLU A 32 17.51 -4.13 14.23
CA GLU A 32 17.13 -4.53 12.88
C GLU A 32 15.63 -4.86 12.83
N VAL A 33 14.90 -4.22 11.92
CA VAL A 33 13.46 -4.41 11.72
C VAL A 33 13.17 -4.95 10.33
N PHE A 34 12.49 -6.08 10.27
CA PHE A 34 11.86 -6.60 9.07
C PHE A 34 10.35 -6.46 9.20
N ILE A 35 9.71 -5.70 8.30
CA ILE A 35 8.25 -5.59 8.28
C ILE A 35 7.70 -6.84 7.59
N THR A 36 7.25 -7.81 8.37
CA THR A 36 6.83 -9.12 7.86
C THR A 36 5.46 -9.08 7.20
N GLU A 37 4.58 -8.17 7.61
CA GLU A 37 3.25 -8.02 7.03
C GLU A 37 2.81 -6.56 7.03
N ASN A 38 2.32 -6.11 5.88
CA ASN A 38 1.56 -4.87 5.77
C ASN A 38 0.68 -4.92 4.51
N GLY A 39 -0.59 -4.53 4.65
CA GLY A 39 -1.55 -4.54 3.55
C GLY A 39 -2.97 -4.24 4.02
N CYS A 40 -3.93 -4.30 3.09
CA CYS A 40 -5.34 -4.09 3.39
C CYS A 40 -6.27 -4.99 2.57
N MET A 41 -7.45 -5.23 3.13
CA MET A 41 -8.52 -5.98 2.47
C MET A 41 -9.16 -5.18 1.31
N ASP A 42 -9.88 -5.88 0.44
CA ASP A 42 -10.60 -5.28 -0.68
C ASP A 42 -11.66 -4.29 -0.19
N THR A 43 -11.80 -3.16 -0.87
CA THR A 43 -12.91 -2.24 -0.66
C THR A 43 -14.12 -2.69 -1.48
N PRO A 44 -15.31 -2.86 -0.88
CA PRO A 44 -16.53 -3.20 -1.62
C PRO A 44 -16.76 -2.24 -2.80
N GLY A 45 -16.95 -2.83 -3.99
CA GLY A 45 -17.24 -2.08 -5.22
C GLY A 45 -16.03 -1.75 -6.11
N GLU A 46 -14.79 -1.88 -5.64
CA GLU A 46 -13.59 -1.58 -6.47
C GLU A 46 -13.20 -2.74 -7.41
N GLY A 47 -13.46 -3.99 -7.00
CA GLY A 47 -13.10 -5.18 -7.77
C GLY A 47 -11.59 -5.26 -8.05
N ASP A 48 -11.22 -5.62 -9.28
CA ASP A 48 -9.81 -5.81 -9.67
C ASP A 48 -9.06 -4.46 -9.83
N ASN A 49 -9.79 -3.33 -9.91
CA ASN A 49 -9.23 -1.98 -9.91
C ASN A 49 -9.24 -1.40 -8.49
N ASP A 50 -8.45 -2.02 -7.62
CA ASP A 50 -8.37 -1.81 -6.17
C ASP A 50 -7.62 -0.52 -5.77
N ILE A 51 -8.17 0.63 -6.17
CA ILE A 51 -7.59 1.97 -5.94
C ILE A 51 -7.29 2.23 -4.46
N THR A 52 -8.17 1.78 -3.55
CA THR A 52 -7.94 1.95 -2.12
C THR A 52 -6.70 1.19 -1.66
N ARG A 53 -6.49 -0.04 -2.13
CA ARG A 53 -5.28 -0.81 -1.84
C ARG A 53 -4.05 -0.17 -2.46
N MET A 54 -4.14 0.31 -3.70
CA MET A 54 -3.03 1.05 -4.33
C MET A 54 -2.58 2.24 -3.48
N ARG A 55 -3.54 3.04 -3.00
CA ARG A 55 -3.25 4.18 -2.11
C ARG A 55 -2.67 3.71 -0.77
N TYR A 56 -3.24 2.67 -0.16
CA TYR A 56 -2.72 2.09 1.08
C TYR A 56 -1.24 1.70 0.93
N LEU A 57 -0.89 0.92 -0.08
CA LEU A 57 0.47 0.45 -0.31
C LEU A 57 1.44 1.60 -0.58
N ARG A 58 1.06 2.53 -1.47
CA ARG A 58 1.87 3.71 -1.75
C ARG A 58 2.18 4.49 -0.48
N ASP A 59 1.17 4.79 0.31
CA ASP A 59 1.31 5.68 1.47
C ASP A 59 2.08 5.00 2.62
N HIS A 60 1.87 3.69 2.84
CA HIS A 60 2.61 2.95 3.88
C HIS A 60 4.07 2.72 3.50
N ILE A 61 4.36 2.37 2.23
CA ILE A 61 5.75 2.24 1.77
C ILE A 61 6.46 3.61 1.79
N ALA A 62 5.74 4.70 1.46
CA ALA A 62 6.27 6.05 1.63
C ALA A 62 6.60 6.35 3.10
N ALA A 63 5.73 5.96 4.04
CA ALA A 63 5.98 6.12 5.46
C ALA A 63 7.20 5.31 5.95
N VAL A 64 7.38 4.08 5.45
CA VAL A 64 8.59 3.26 5.71
C VAL A 64 9.83 3.95 5.16
N SER A 65 9.78 4.48 3.94
CA SER A 65 10.89 5.25 3.35
C SER A 65 11.25 6.47 4.21
N GLN A 66 10.27 7.17 4.76
CA GLN A 66 10.52 8.29 5.69
C GLN A 66 11.08 7.80 7.04
N ALA A 67 10.64 6.67 7.57
CA ALA A 67 11.21 6.08 8.79
C ALA A 67 12.70 5.68 8.60
N ILE A 68 13.08 5.19 7.41
CA ILE A 68 14.48 4.95 7.05
C ILE A 68 15.26 6.27 7.08
N LYS A 69 14.70 7.37 6.54
CA LYS A 69 15.32 8.70 6.60
C LYS A 69 15.44 9.23 8.04
N ASP A 70 14.54 8.83 8.94
CA ASP A 70 14.61 9.14 10.36
C ASP A 70 15.67 8.30 11.11
N GLY A 71 16.37 7.39 10.42
CA GLY A 71 17.44 6.55 10.97
C GLY A 71 16.98 5.20 11.53
N CYS A 72 15.73 4.78 11.28
CA CYS A 72 15.29 3.43 11.66
C CYS A 72 16.01 2.35 10.82
N ASN A 73 16.55 1.32 11.47
CA ASN A 73 17.24 0.20 10.81
C ASN A 73 16.24 -0.81 10.21
N ILE A 74 15.61 -0.44 9.10
CA ILE A 74 14.63 -1.29 8.40
C ILE A 74 15.31 -2.02 7.24
N VAL A 75 15.34 -3.35 7.30
CA VAL A 75 16.08 -4.20 6.34
C VAL A 75 15.18 -4.92 5.33
N GLY A 76 13.86 -4.91 5.55
CA GLY A 76 12.94 -5.60 4.65
C GLY A 76 11.49 -5.25 4.88
N TYR A 77 10.69 -5.55 3.85
CA TYR A 77 9.24 -5.36 3.83
C TYR A 77 8.61 -6.45 2.97
N THR A 78 7.63 -7.15 3.52
CA THR A 78 6.78 -8.09 2.80
C THR A 78 5.32 -7.65 2.86
N LEU A 79 4.73 -7.58 1.67
CA LEU A 79 3.32 -7.31 1.47
C LEU A 79 2.45 -8.47 1.98
N TRP A 80 1.38 -8.14 2.73
CA TRP A 80 0.28 -9.06 2.98
C TRP A 80 -0.91 -8.71 2.06
N SER A 81 -1.26 -9.52 1.07
CA SER A 81 -0.65 -10.80 0.69
C SER A 81 -0.43 -10.92 -0.82
N LEU A 82 0.35 -11.92 -1.22
CA LEU A 82 0.63 -12.16 -2.63
C LEU A 82 -0.64 -12.54 -3.40
N ILE A 83 -1.49 -13.37 -2.81
CA ILE A 83 -2.71 -13.92 -3.41
C ILE A 83 -3.86 -13.83 -2.40
N ASP A 84 -5.09 -13.72 -2.90
CA ASP A 84 -6.28 -13.91 -2.08
C ASP A 84 -6.21 -15.31 -1.42
N ASN A 85 -6.46 -15.37 -0.12
CA ASN A 85 -6.30 -16.58 0.68
C ASN A 85 -7.47 -16.73 1.67
N PHE A 86 -7.39 -17.73 2.54
CA PHE A 86 -8.36 -17.94 3.63
C PHE A 86 -7.97 -17.07 4.83
N GLU A 87 -8.76 -16.03 5.09
CA GLU A 87 -8.53 -15.04 6.14
C GLU A 87 -9.20 -15.48 7.45
N TRP A 88 -8.69 -16.56 8.04
CA TRP A 88 -9.04 -17.01 9.39
C TRP A 88 -10.56 -17.15 9.63
N SER A 89 -11.10 -16.46 10.64
CA SER A 89 -12.53 -16.49 10.96
C SER A 89 -13.42 -15.91 9.86
N ASP A 90 -12.86 -15.07 8.98
CA ASP A 90 -13.60 -14.39 7.92
C ASP A 90 -13.67 -15.24 6.64
N GLY A 91 -12.94 -16.35 6.59
CA GLY A 91 -12.89 -17.26 5.45
C GLY A 91 -12.44 -16.53 4.19
N TYR A 92 -13.25 -16.54 3.13
CA TYR A 92 -12.92 -15.90 1.84
C TYR A 92 -13.68 -14.58 1.62
N THR A 93 -14.18 -13.95 2.70
CA THR A 93 -14.94 -12.70 2.59
C THR A 93 -14.04 -11.47 2.56
N ASN A 94 -12.99 -11.46 3.39
CA ASN A 94 -11.97 -10.41 3.44
C ASN A 94 -10.74 -10.85 2.67
N LEU A 95 -10.46 -10.18 1.55
CA LEU A 95 -9.41 -10.59 0.61
C LEU A 95 -8.28 -9.56 0.61
N PHE A 96 -7.07 -9.98 1.00
CA PHE A 96 -5.87 -9.11 1.10
C PHE A 96 -4.95 -9.18 -0.12
N GLY A 97 -5.19 -10.13 -1.04
CA GLY A 97 -4.28 -10.43 -2.12
C GLY A 97 -4.18 -9.32 -3.15
N VAL A 98 -2.96 -9.04 -3.60
CA VAL A 98 -2.74 -8.25 -4.82
C VAL A 98 -2.99 -9.07 -6.09
N HIS A 99 -3.09 -10.40 -5.98
CA HIS A 99 -3.63 -11.27 -7.02
C HIS A 99 -4.94 -11.88 -6.56
N LYS A 100 -5.97 -11.71 -7.38
CA LYS A 100 -7.25 -12.37 -7.20
C LYS A 100 -7.14 -13.86 -7.42
N VAL A 101 -7.79 -14.66 -6.58
CA VAL A 101 -7.94 -16.10 -6.76
C VAL A 101 -9.40 -16.41 -7.08
N ASP A 102 -9.64 -17.17 -8.15
CA ASP A 102 -10.96 -17.74 -8.39
C ASP A 102 -11.15 -19.01 -7.55
N PHE A 103 -11.84 -18.88 -6.41
CA PHE A 103 -12.14 -19.98 -5.51
C PHE A 103 -13.24 -20.92 -6.03
N SER A 104 -13.98 -20.55 -7.08
CA SER A 104 -14.99 -21.42 -7.70
C SER A 104 -14.36 -22.42 -8.67
N SER A 105 -13.28 -22.03 -9.35
CA SER A 105 -12.55 -22.91 -10.28
C SER A 105 -11.58 -23.85 -9.55
N PRO A 106 -11.64 -25.19 -9.77
CA PRO A 106 -10.70 -26.15 -9.17
C PRO A 106 -9.22 -25.85 -9.44
N SER A 107 -8.91 -25.20 -10.56
CA SER A 107 -7.52 -24.83 -10.91
C SER A 107 -7.02 -23.59 -10.17
N ARG A 108 -7.89 -22.87 -9.44
CA ARG A 108 -7.58 -21.67 -8.65
C ARG A 108 -6.69 -20.69 -9.41
N PRO A 109 -7.09 -20.19 -10.60
CA PRO A 109 -6.28 -19.25 -11.37
C PRO A 109 -6.04 -17.96 -10.57
N ARG A 110 -4.86 -17.36 -10.76
CA ARG A 110 -4.45 -16.09 -10.11
C ARG A 110 -4.44 -14.98 -11.16
N THR A 111 -5.13 -13.89 -10.90
CA THR A 111 -5.21 -12.73 -11.79
C THR A 111 -4.69 -11.49 -11.08
N PRO A 112 -3.70 -10.75 -11.62
CA PRO A 112 -3.17 -9.56 -10.96
C PRO A 112 -4.20 -8.44 -10.89
N LYS A 113 -4.38 -7.86 -9.69
CA LYS A 113 -5.14 -6.61 -9.48
C LYS A 113 -4.27 -5.38 -9.85
N SER A 114 -4.86 -4.19 -9.87
CA SER A 114 -4.10 -2.95 -10.14
C SER A 114 -2.97 -2.71 -9.12
N SER A 115 -3.19 -3.06 -7.85
CA SER A 115 -2.17 -3.03 -6.79
C SER A 115 -0.95 -3.91 -7.05
N ALA A 116 -1.09 -5.08 -7.69
CA ALA A 116 0.07 -5.91 -8.07
C ALA A 116 0.96 -5.20 -9.09
N LYS A 117 0.36 -4.49 -10.05
CA LYS A 117 1.10 -3.70 -11.04
C LYS A 117 1.84 -2.54 -10.37
N LEU A 118 1.16 -1.81 -9.47
CA LEU A 118 1.80 -0.74 -8.70
C LEU A 118 2.98 -1.27 -7.87
N TYR A 119 2.77 -2.35 -7.12
CA TYR A 119 3.81 -2.92 -6.24
C TYR A 119 5.04 -3.38 -7.04
N LYS A 120 4.81 -3.98 -8.22
CA LYS A 120 5.88 -4.32 -9.17
C LYS A 120 6.68 -3.09 -9.60
N GLU A 121 6.02 -1.98 -9.94
CA GLU A 121 6.73 -0.75 -10.34
C GLU A 121 7.47 -0.09 -9.17
N ILE A 122 6.91 -0.12 -7.95
CA ILE A 122 7.61 0.37 -6.74
C ILE A 122 8.92 -0.40 -6.53
N ILE A 123 8.86 -1.74 -6.61
CA ILE A 123 10.05 -2.60 -6.47
C ILE A 123 11.05 -2.31 -7.59
N ARG A 124 10.59 -2.29 -8.85
CA ARG A 124 11.47 -2.05 -10.01
C ARG A 124 12.19 -0.72 -9.92
N ASN A 125 11.48 0.33 -9.51
CA ASN A 125 12.02 1.69 -9.47
C ASN A 125 12.69 2.02 -8.13
N ASN A 126 12.64 1.10 -7.16
CA ASN A 126 13.04 1.31 -5.77
C ASN A 126 12.53 2.66 -5.21
N SER A 127 11.31 3.03 -5.58
CA SER A 127 10.72 4.31 -5.22
C SER A 127 9.20 4.25 -5.27
N VAL A 128 8.59 4.98 -4.34
CA VAL A 128 7.16 5.30 -4.42
C VAL A 128 7.03 6.48 -5.38
N ALA A 129 6.85 6.20 -6.67
CA ALA A 129 6.49 7.25 -7.61
C ALA A 129 5.24 7.95 -7.06
N LEU A 130 5.28 9.28 -6.93
CA LEU A 130 4.05 10.03 -6.84
C LEU A 130 3.29 9.66 -8.11
N ILE A 131 2.12 9.04 -7.98
CA ILE A 131 1.15 9.10 -9.07
C ILE A 131 0.97 10.59 -9.25
N GLU A 132 1.60 11.18 -10.27
CA GLU A 132 1.13 12.45 -10.79
C GLU A 132 -0.35 12.21 -11.02
N VAL A 133 -1.15 12.90 -10.22
CA VAL A 133 -2.59 12.89 -10.35
C VAL A 133 -2.85 13.57 -11.69
N SER A 134 -2.75 12.81 -12.77
CA SER A 134 -3.25 13.16 -14.09
C SER A 134 -4.79 13.03 -14.08
N PHE A 135 -5.40 13.63 -13.06
CA PHE A 135 -6.81 13.93 -12.93
C PHE A 135 -7.02 15.44 -13.13
N GLN A 136 -6.29 16.03 -14.09
CA GLN A 136 -6.45 17.41 -14.54
C GLN A 136 -6.47 17.55 -16.07
N ILE A 137 -7.23 16.69 -16.76
CA ILE A 137 -7.70 16.98 -18.13
C ILE A 137 -9.23 16.95 -18.18
N ALA A 138 -9.88 17.53 -17.17
CA ALA A 138 -11.33 17.77 -17.22
C ALA A 138 -11.76 19.18 -16.78
N LEU A 139 -10.90 19.99 -16.14
CA LEU A 139 -11.22 21.39 -15.82
C LEU A 139 -9.96 22.22 -16.03
N GLY A 140 -9.88 22.94 -17.15
CA GLY A 140 -8.69 23.63 -17.63
C GLY A 140 -8.12 24.68 -16.68
N ALA A 141 -7.25 24.27 -15.75
CA ALA A 141 -6.39 25.15 -14.99
C ALA A 141 -4.92 24.87 -15.34
N GLU A 142 -4.17 25.94 -15.65
CA GLU A 142 -2.77 25.89 -16.07
C GLU A 142 -1.85 25.29 -14.98
N VAL A 143 -0.91 24.46 -15.43
CA VAL A 143 0.11 23.82 -14.59
C VAL A 143 1.22 24.81 -14.28
N TRP A 144 1.52 25.01 -13.00
CA TRP A 144 2.68 25.78 -12.54
C TRP A 144 3.98 25.03 -12.85
N ASN A 145 4.90 25.69 -13.55
CA ASN A 145 6.21 25.15 -13.95
C ASN A 145 7.34 25.77 -13.09
N PRO A 146 8.09 24.98 -12.31
CA PRO A 146 9.17 25.47 -11.46
C PRO A 146 10.45 25.92 -12.21
N GLN A 147 10.47 25.88 -13.55
CA GLN A 147 11.59 26.38 -14.37
C GLN A 147 11.45 27.83 -14.85
N ARG A 148 10.43 28.58 -14.40
CA ARG A 148 10.35 30.03 -14.63
C ARG A 148 10.63 30.79 -13.34
N GLY A 149 11.85 31.31 -13.22
CA GLY A 149 12.22 32.26 -12.16
C GLY A 149 11.80 33.70 -12.50
N VAL A 150 11.75 34.51 -11.44
CA VAL A 150 11.65 35.99 -11.36
C VAL A 150 10.27 36.55 -11.77
N PHE A 151 9.48 37.25 -10.94
CA PHE A 151 9.72 38.17 -9.81
C PHE A 151 8.80 37.88 -8.62
#